data_AF-A0A2V8V3M6-F1
#
_entry.id   AF-A0A2V8V3M6-F1
#
_cell.length_a   1.000
_cell.length_b   1.000
_cell.length_c   1.000
_cell.angle_alpha   90.00
_cell.angle_beta   90.00
_cell.angle_gamma   90.00
#
_symmetry.space_group_name_H-M   'P 1'
#
loop_
_entity.id
_entity.type
_entity.pdbx_description
1 polymer ?
#
loop_
_entity_poly.entity_id
_entity_poly.type
_entity_poly.pdbx_seq_one_letter_code
_entity_poly.pdbx_strand_id
1 'polypeptide(L)'
;MEPPHNLALGGLTVAYARSEDILADFAHQLRQPLSALEALTSYLDLITTPSDLRVREQLLRMHSEIDYADQILQDGLRAIRGYLAAQGPVFGSQPAVAPEGIVEELSRPLTNAAMSAVTY
;
A
#
# COMPACT_ATOMS: atom_id res chain seq x y z
N MET A 1 -13.81 -44.47 -13.29
CA MET A 1 -14.86 -43.44 -13.27
C MET A 1 -14.21 -42.22 -12.64
N GLU A 2 -13.53 -41.41 -13.45
CA GLU A 2 -12.76 -40.25 -13.00
C GLU A 2 -13.71 -39.11 -12.60
N PRO A 3 -13.47 -38.36 -11.52
CA PRO A 3 -14.33 -37.25 -11.12
C PRO A 3 -14.11 -36.02 -12.02
N PRO A 4 -15.08 -35.09 -12.12
CA PRO A 4 -15.02 -34.00 -13.08
C PRO A 4 -14.09 -32.87 -12.59
N HIS A 5 -12.93 -32.73 -13.23
CA HIS A 5 -11.97 -31.65 -12.98
C HIS A 5 -12.49 -30.22 -13.29
N ASN A 6 -13.63 -30.08 -13.97
CA ASN A 6 -14.16 -28.79 -14.44
C ASN A 6 -14.77 -27.89 -13.35
N LEU A 7 -15.26 -28.44 -12.23
CA LEU A 7 -15.84 -27.65 -11.14
C LEU A 7 -14.77 -26.93 -10.30
N ALA A 8 -13.57 -27.50 -10.19
CA ALA A 8 -12.48 -26.92 -9.42
C ALA A 8 -11.85 -25.69 -10.12
N LEU A 9 -11.71 -25.74 -11.45
CA LEU A 9 -11.18 -24.65 -12.26
C LEU A 9 -12.04 -23.38 -12.18
N GLY A 10 -13.37 -23.51 -12.21
CA GLY A 10 -14.30 -22.38 -12.10
C GLY A 10 -14.25 -21.69 -10.73
N GLY A 11 -14.05 -22.44 -9.64
CA GLY A 11 -13.93 -21.87 -8.29
C GLY A 11 -12.66 -21.03 -8.12
N LEU A 12 -11.55 -21.47 -8.72
CA LEU A 12 -10.26 -20.78 -8.66
C LEU A 12 -10.25 -19.47 -9.43
N THR A 13 -10.88 -19.45 -10.61
CA THR A 13 -11.03 -18.22 -11.40
C THR A 13 -11.87 -17.17 -10.69
N VAL A 14 -12.91 -17.58 -9.96
CA VAL A 14 -13.76 -16.67 -9.18
C VAL A 14 -13.04 -16.14 -7.95
N ALA A 15 -12.27 -16.97 -7.25
CA ALA A 15 -11.48 -16.55 -6.10
C ALA A 15 -10.38 -15.55 -6.48
N TYR A 16 -9.69 -15.79 -7.61
CA TYR A 16 -8.67 -14.89 -8.13
C TYR A 16 -9.27 -13.54 -8.56
N ALA A 17 -10.38 -13.55 -9.31
CA ALA A 17 -11.09 -12.33 -9.69
C ALA A 17 -11.50 -11.50 -8.47
N ARG A 18 -12.06 -12.16 -7.44
CA ARG A 18 -12.43 -11.50 -6.19
C ARG A 18 -11.23 -10.90 -5.45
N SER A 19 -10.07 -11.56 -5.47
CA SER A 19 -8.86 -11.00 -4.85
C SER A 19 -8.32 -9.77 -5.59
N GLU A 20 -8.40 -9.74 -6.93
CA GLU A 20 -8.03 -8.56 -7.71
C GLU A 20 -9.00 -7.39 -7.46
N ASP A 21 -10.30 -7.65 -7.35
CA ASP A 21 -11.30 -6.61 -7.03
C ASP A 21 -11.02 -5.99 -5.66
N ILE A 22 -10.75 -6.81 -4.64
CA ILE A 22 -10.43 -6.32 -3.28
C ILE A 22 -9.14 -5.49 -3.28
N LEU A 23 -8.11 -5.92 -4.02
CA LEU A 23 -6.85 -5.17 -4.12
C LEU A 23 -7.02 -3.86 -4.89
N ALA A 24 -7.85 -3.85 -5.93
CA ALA A 24 -8.17 -2.63 -6.68
C ALA A 24 -8.94 -1.63 -5.80
N ASP A 25 -9.94 -2.09 -5.06
CA ASP A 25 -10.69 -1.24 -4.12
C ASP A 25 -9.78 -0.68 -3.03
N PHE A 26 -8.93 -1.52 -2.43
CA PHE A 26 -7.97 -1.08 -1.43
C PHE A 26 -6.97 -0.05 -1.98
N ALA A 27 -6.42 -0.29 -3.17
CA ALA A 27 -5.54 0.65 -3.85
C ALA A 27 -6.24 1.99 -4.10
N HIS A 28 -7.50 1.95 -4.53
CA HIS A 28 -8.30 3.14 -4.78
C HIS A 28 -8.54 3.93 -3.49
N GLN A 29 -8.94 3.25 -2.41
CA GLN A 29 -9.18 3.85 -1.10
C GLN A 29 -7.94 4.51 -0.50
N LEU A 30 -6.73 3.98 -0.76
CA LEU A 30 -5.48 4.60 -0.31
C LEU A 30 -4.99 5.72 -1.22
N ARG A 31 -5.23 5.62 -2.53
CA ARG A 31 -4.82 6.68 -3.47
C ARG A 31 -5.62 7.96 -3.28
N GLN A 32 -6.90 7.85 -2.92
CA GLN A 32 -7.77 9.00 -2.63
C GLN A 32 -7.19 9.97 -1.59
N PRO A 33 -6.82 9.55 -0.36
CA PRO A 33 -6.25 10.44 0.64
C PRO A 33 -4.85 10.96 0.24
N LEU A 34 -4.04 10.17 -0.47
CA LEU A 34 -2.74 10.66 -0.98
C LEU A 34 -2.91 11.80 -1.99
N SER A 35 -3.83 11.67 -2.94
CA SER A 35 -4.16 12.75 -3.87
C SER A 35 -4.75 13.98 -3.18
N ALA A 36 -5.52 13.78 -2.10
CA ALA A 36 -6.01 14.90 -1.30
C ALA A 36 -4.85 15.62 -0.59
N LEU A 37 -3.88 14.91 -0.04
CA LEU A 37 -2.69 15.49 0.59
C LEU A 37 -1.84 16.25 -0.43
N GLU A 38 -1.64 15.71 -1.64
CA GLU A 38 -0.92 16.37 -2.72
C GLU A 38 -1.58 17.68 -3.17
N ALA A 39 -2.92 17.69 -3.26
CA ALA A 39 -3.67 18.90 -3.56
C ALA A 39 -3.51 19.93 -2.44
N LEU A 40 -3.61 19.50 -1.17
CA LEU A 40 -3.45 20.38 -0.01
C LEU A 40 -2.03 20.98 0.05
N THR A 41 -0.99 20.21 -0.22
CA THR A 41 0.39 20.73 -0.25
C THR A 41 0.60 21.71 -1.39
N SER A 42 0.03 21.43 -2.56
CA SER A 42 0.05 22.37 -3.70
C SER A 42 -0.66 23.68 -3.38
N TYR A 43 -1.80 23.63 -2.66
CA TYR A 43 -2.48 24.84 -2.19
C TYR A 43 -1.64 25.61 -1.17
N LEU A 44 -0.96 24.92 -0.26
CA LEU A 44 -0.06 25.56 0.69
C LEU A 44 1.11 26.25 -0.03
N ASP A 45 1.69 25.64 -1.07
CA ASP A 45 2.75 26.24 -1.87
C ASP A 45 2.27 27.53 -2.58
N LEU A 46 1.00 27.57 -3.00
CA LEU A 46 0.41 28.75 -3.62
C LEU A 46 0.20 29.93 -2.65
N ILE A 47 -0.19 29.65 -1.40
CA ILE A 47 -0.57 30.70 -0.43
C ILE A 47 0.58 31.11 0.50
N THR A 48 1.68 30.38 0.51
CA THR A 48 2.81 30.65 1.41
C THR A 48 3.77 31.69 0.85
N THR A 49 4.32 32.52 1.74
CA THR A 49 5.25 33.58 1.33
C THR A 49 6.58 32.95 0.86
N PRO A 50 7.06 33.25 -0.36
CA PRO A 50 8.26 32.60 -0.92
C PRO A 50 9.56 32.84 -0.12
N SER A 51 9.59 33.85 0.75
CA SER A 51 10.73 34.19 1.59
C SER A 51 10.83 33.37 2.87
N ASP A 52 9.78 32.60 3.23
CA ASP A 52 9.82 31.72 4.38
C ASP A 52 10.47 30.38 4.01
N LEU A 53 11.80 30.34 4.15
CA LEU A 53 12.61 29.17 3.84
C LEU A 53 12.19 27.93 4.63
N ARG A 54 11.75 28.10 5.89
CA ARG A 54 11.36 26.98 6.74
C ARG A 54 10.08 26.34 6.24
N VAL A 55 9.09 27.16 5.89
CA VAL A 55 7.83 26.67 5.31
C VAL A 55 8.10 25.94 3.98
N ARG A 56 8.97 26.50 3.14
CA ARG A 56 9.34 25.89 1.87
C ARG A 56 10.03 24.54 2.03
N GLU A 57 10.95 24.42 3.00
CA GLU A 57 11.58 23.13 3.33
C GLU A 57 10.55 22.09 3.80
N GLN A 58 9.55 22.50 4.60
CA GLN A 58 8.50 21.58 5.04
C GLN A 58 7.60 21.14 3.88
N LEU A 59 7.22 22.04 2.97
CA LEU A 59 6.43 21.69 1.80
C LEU A 59 7.16 20.70 0.89
N LEU A 60 8.47 20.90 0.65
CA LEU A 60 9.28 19.95 -0.10
C LEU A 60 9.33 18.58 0.57
N ARG A 61 9.47 18.53 1.90
CA ARG A 61 9.40 17.26 2.65
C ARG A 61 8.05 16.58 2.48
N MET A 62 6.95 17.33 2.61
CA MET A 62 5.61 16.77 2.45
C MET A 62 5.40 16.18 1.05
N HIS A 63 5.83 16.88 -0.02
CA HIS A 63 5.80 16.32 -1.38
C HIS A 63 6.59 15.01 -1.48
N SER A 64 7.83 15.00 -0.97
CA SER A 64 8.66 13.80 -1.00
C SER A 64 8.05 12.62 -0.25
N GLU A 65 7.40 12.85 0.89
CA GLU A 65 6.76 11.79 1.68
C GLU A 65 5.49 11.25 1.01
N ILE A 66 4.71 12.12 0.36
CA ILE A 66 3.52 11.71 -0.41
C ILE A 66 3.93 10.85 -1.61
N ASP A 67 4.95 11.29 -2.36
CA ASP A 67 5.49 10.54 -3.49
C ASP A 67 6.03 9.18 -3.05
N TYR A 68 6.76 9.16 -1.93
CA TYR A 68 7.29 7.93 -1.35
C TYR A 68 6.17 6.97 -0.91
N ALA A 69 5.10 7.48 -0.30
CA ALA A 69 3.95 6.68 0.08
C ALA A 69 3.21 6.09 -1.15
N ASP A 70 3.04 6.86 -2.22
CA ASP A 70 2.45 6.34 -3.48
C ASP A 70 3.35 5.26 -4.09
N GLN A 71 4.67 5.44 -4.06
CA GLN A 71 5.62 4.43 -4.52
C GLN A 71 5.51 3.12 -3.72
N ILE A 72 5.49 3.20 -2.38
CA ILE A 72 5.31 2.01 -1.51
C ILE A 72 4.00 1.30 -1.85
N LEU A 73 2.91 2.05 -2.06
CA LEU A 73 1.62 1.47 -2.42
C LEU A 73 1.70 0.72 -3.75
N GLN A 74 2.29 1.33 -4.77
CA GLN A 74 2.43 0.71 -6.10
C GLN A 74 3.31 -0.54 -6.06
N ASP A 75 4.42 -0.49 -5.34
CA ASP A 75 5.35 -1.62 -5.21
C ASP A 75 4.73 -2.77 -4.39
N GLY A 76 4.02 -2.45 -3.30
CA GLY A 76 3.28 -3.42 -2.49
C GLY A 76 2.18 -4.13 -3.28
N LEU A 77 1.38 -3.38 -4.05
CA LEU A 77 0.36 -3.96 -4.93
C LEU A 77 0.98 -4.85 -6.01
N ARG A 78 2.12 -4.44 -6.60
CA ARG A 78 2.84 -5.25 -7.58
C ARG A 78 3.34 -6.56 -6.96
N ALA A 79 3.90 -6.52 -5.75
CA ALA A 79 4.37 -7.70 -5.04
C ALA A 79 3.23 -8.67 -4.71
N ILE A 80 2.10 -8.16 -4.22
CA ILE A 80 0.93 -8.99 -3.89
C ILE A 80 0.35 -9.63 -5.16
N ARG A 81 0.19 -8.88 -6.25
CA ARG A 81 -0.25 -9.43 -7.54
C ARG A 81 0.70 -10.51 -8.05
N GLY A 82 2.01 -10.28 -7.93
CA GLY A 82 3.02 -11.28 -8.26
C GLY A 82 2.88 -12.57 -7.43
N TYR A 83 2.62 -12.44 -6.14
CA TYR A 83 2.36 -13.58 -5.25
C TYR A 83 1.08 -14.32 -5.65
N LEU A 84 -0.03 -13.62 -5.88
CA LEU A 84 -1.30 -14.24 -6.30
C LEU A 84 -1.18 -14.94 -7.66
N ALA A 85 -0.44 -14.35 -8.61
CA ALA A 85 -0.17 -14.96 -9.91
C ALA A 85 0.76 -16.18 -9.81
N ALA A 86 1.73 -16.17 -8.88
CA ALA A 86 2.62 -17.30 -8.62
C ALA A 86 1.93 -18.44 -7.85
N GLN A 87 0.94 -18.13 -7.00
CA GLN A 87 0.13 -19.10 -6.25
C GLN A 87 -1.00 -19.74 -7.09
N GLY A 88 -0.68 -20.25 -8.29
CA GLY A 88 -1.54 -21.22 -8.97
C GLY A 88 -2.03 -22.31 -8.01
N PRO A 89 -3.19 -22.92 -8.26
CA PRO A 89 -4.11 -23.41 -7.23
C PRO A 89 -3.47 -24.34 -6.22
N VAL A 90 -3.29 -23.86 -5.00
CA VAL A 90 -2.82 -24.67 -3.87
C VAL A 90 -4.01 -25.47 -3.32
N PHE A 91 -4.30 -26.62 -3.92
CA PHE A 91 -4.96 -27.72 -3.19
C PHE A 91 -3.95 -28.26 -2.17
N GLY A 92 -4.02 -27.76 -0.95
CA GLY A 92 -3.12 -28.18 0.12
C GLY A 92 -3.47 -27.49 1.42
N SER A 93 -4.38 -28.10 2.17
CA SER A 93 -4.72 -27.76 3.55
C SER A 93 -3.47 -27.62 4.42
N GLN A 94 -3.16 -26.39 4.84
CA GLN A 94 -2.33 -26.15 6.02
C GLN A 94 -2.72 -24.80 6.65
N PRO A 95 -3.07 -24.74 7.95
CA PRO A 95 -3.40 -23.48 8.60
C PRO A 95 -2.10 -22.68 8.75
N ALA A 96 -2.05 -21.51 8.10
CA ALA A 96 -0.98 -20.56 8.27
C ALA A 96 -1.01 -20.03 9.71
N VAL A 97 -0.07 -20.49 10.54
CA VAL A 97 0.28 -19.80 11.78
C VAL A 97 0.92 -18.49 11.34
N ALA A 98 0.18 -17.39 11.49
CA ALA A 98 0.70 -16.05 11.24
C ALA A 98 1.87 -15.80 12.22
N PRO A 99 3.08 -15.43 11.75
CA PRO A 99 4.11 -14.92 12.64
C PRO A 99 3.72 -13.48 12.98
N GLU A 100 3.14 -13.30 14.18
CA GLU A 100 2.73 -12.01 14.77
C GLU A 100 3.85 -10.95 14.87
N GLY A 101 5.09 -11.26 14.50
CA GLY A 101 6.24 -10.36 14.64
C GLY A 101 6.50 -9.39 13.48
N ILE A 102 6.03 -9.66 12.26
CA ILE A 102 6.48 -8.89 11.07
C ILE A 102 5.84 -7.50 11.00
N VAL A 103 4.58 -7.36 11.45
CA VAL A 103 3.84 -6.09 11.36
C VAL A 103 4.37 -5.06 12.37
N GLU A 104 4.79 -5.50 13.55
CA GLU A 104 5.35 -4.63 14.58
C GLU A 104 6.78 -4.17 14.26
N GLU A 105 7.56 -5.02 13.59
CA GLU A 105 8.94 -4.73 13.20
C GLU A 105 9.02 -3.68 12.07
N LEU A 106 8.04 -3.67 11.16
CA LEU A 106 7.91 -2.65 10.11
C LEU A 106 7.33 -1.33 10.62
N SER A 107 6.62 -1.35 11.75
CA SER A 107 6.00 -0.16 12.35
C SER A 107 7.00 0.68 13.18
N ARG A 108 7.99 0.05 13.81
CA ARG A 108 8.95 0.72 14.69
C ARG A 108 9.86 1.76 14.00
N PRO A 109 10.41 1.52 12.79
CA PRO A 109 11.28 2.49 12.13
C PRO A 109 10.54 3.77 11.72
N LEU A 110 9.28 3.65 11.27
CA LEU A 110 8.44 4.76 10.83
C LEU A 110 8.08 5.69 11.99
N THR A 111 7.73 5.12 13.15
CA THR A 111 7.40 5.90 14.36
C THR A 111 8.63 6.63 14.91
N ASN A 112 9.82 6.00 14.87
CA ASN A 112 11.05 6.62 15.34
C ASN A 112 11.50 7.78 14.44
N ALA A 113 11.37 7.64 13.12
CA ALA A 113 11.68 8.70 12.17
C ALA A 113 10.76 9.92 12.35
N ALA A 114 9.45 9.69 12.55
CA ALA A 114 8.49 10.75 12.82
C ALA A 114 8.75 11.46 14.16
N MET A 115 9.10 10.72 15.22
CA MET A 115 9.39 11.30 16.54
C MET A 115 10.69 12.11 16.56
N SER A 116 11.73 11.68 15.82
CA SER A 116 12.99 12.41 15.73
C SER A 116 12.83 13.77 15.00
N ALA A 117 11.85 13.92 14.13
CA ALA A 117 11.59 15.17 13.40
C ALA A 117 10.84 16.23 14.24
N VAL A 118 10.29 15.84 15.39
CA VAL A 118 9.45 16.71 16.26
C VAL A 118 10.24 17.34 17.41
N THR A 119 11.48 16.93 17.64
CA THR A 119 12.28 17.43 18.77
C THR A 119 13.09 18.65 18.33
N TYR A 120 12.67 19.85 18.76
CA TYR A 120 13.45 21.10 18.77
C TYR A 120 13.85 21.44 20.19
#